data_AF-A0A0L0SGD4-F1
#
_entry.id   AF-A0A0L0SGD4-F1
#
_cell.length_a   1.000
_cell.length_b   1.000
_cell.length_c   1.000
_cell.angle_alpha   90.00
_cell.angle_beta   90.00
_cell.angle_gamma   90.00
#
_symmetry.space_group_name_H-M   'P 1'
#
loop_
_entity.id
_entity.type
_entity.pdbx_description
1 polymer ?
#
loop_
_entity_poly.entity_id
_entity_poly.type
_entity_poly.pdbx_seq_one_letter_code
_entity_poly.pdbx_strand_id
1 'polypeptide(L)'
;MEPKVVTTPPVSADASNRTLDPNSLNPFFSHVRDQQVAIIPSFTLDCGTTLTHAPVAYKTWGALSSDKNNVILVCHAFSGSADAAEWWSPFIGPGRMLDPRRWFIVCCNALGSPYGTASPVTIDPTTKRTYGASFPRVSIRDSVRLHRHVLD
;
A
#
# COMPACT_ATOMS: atom_id res chain seq x y z
N MET A 1 -9.67 -29.80 -10.19
CA MET A 1 -10.16 -28.42 -10.37
C MET A 1 -8.97 -27.50 -10.18
N GLU A 2 -8.41 -27.00 -11.28
CA GLU A 2 -7.26 -26.07 -11.24
C GLU A 2 -7.67 -24.68 -10.72
N PRO A 3 -6.79 -23.93 -10.06
CA PRO A 3 -7.06 -22.56 -9.67
C PRO A 3 -6.94 -21.62 -10.89
N LYS A 4 -7.99 -20.83 -11.14
CA LYS A 4 -7.98 -19.75 -12.15
C LYS A 4 -7.03 -18.63 -11.70
N VAL A 5 -5.93 -18.47 -12.42
CA VAL A 5 -5.14 -17.23 -12.43
C VAL A 5 -5.99 -16.15 -13.08
N VAL A 6 -6.33 -15.09 -12.33
CA VAL A 6 -6.97 -13.89 -12.88
C VAL A 6 -5.88 -13.05 -13.52
N THR A 7 -5.69 -13.21 -14.83
CA THR A 7 -5.01 -12.23 -15.66
C THR A 7 -5.93 -11.03 -15.86
N THR A 8 -5.35 -9.84 -15.80
CA THR A 8 -6.05 -8.55 -15.99
C THR A 8 -6.83 -8.54 -17.31
N PRO A 9 -8.14 -8.22 -17.31
CA PRO A 9 -8.90 -8.09 -18.55
C PRO A 9 -8.50 -6.83 -19.33
N PRO A 10 -8.66 -6.82 -20.66
CA PRO A 10 -8.41 -5.64 -21.47
C PRO A 10 -9.42 -4.53 -21.16
N VAL A 11 -8.93 -3.29 -21.14
CA VAL A 11 -9.70 -2.07 -20.82
C VAL A 11 -10.84 -1.90 -21.83
N SER A 12 -12.07 -2.15 -21.37
CA SER A 12 -13.31 -1.77 -22.06
C SER A 12 -13.81 -0.41 -21.56
N ALA A 13 -14.34 0.38 -22.49
CA ALA A 13 -14.62 1.80 -22.37
C ALA A 13 -15.94 2.10 -21.63
N ASP A 14 -15.82 2.84 -20.52
CA ASP A 14 -16.80 3.83 -20.11
C ASP A 14 -16.01 5.07 -19.62
N ALA A 15 -16.15 6.19 -20.34
CA ALA A 15 -15.23 7.33 -20.26
C ALA A 15 -15.69 8.43 -19.27
N SER A 16 -16.77 8.19 -18.53
CA SER A 16 -17.41 9.22 -17.69
C SER A 16 -17.18 9.08 -16.18
N ASN A 17 -16.56 7.99 -15.70
CA ASN A 17 -16.35 7.76 -14.25
C ASN A 17 -14.97 7.15 -13.91
N ARG A 18 -13.92 7.47 -14.67
CA ARG A 18 -12.56 7.02 -14.36
C ARG A 18 -12.09 7.72 -13.09
N THR A 19 -12.12 6.99 -11.97
CA THR A 19 -11.42 7.39 -10.75
C THR A 19 -9.95 7.57 -11.12
N LEU A 20 -9.44 8.78 -10.93
CA LEU A 20 -8.05 9.11 -11.23
C LEU A 20 -7.15 8.19 -10.40
N ASP A 21 -6.27 7.43 -11.06
CA ASP A 21 -5.25 6.67 -10.35
C ASP A 21 -4.32 7.66 -9.61
N PRO A 22 -4.30 7.63 -8.27
CA PRO A 22 -3.58 8.61 -7.46
C PRO A 22 -2.05 8.51 -7.61
N ASN A 23 -1.53 7.42 -8.19
CA ASN A 23 -0.11 7.23 -8.47
C ASN A 23 0.26 7.35 -9.95
N SER A 24 -0.67 7.74 -10.84
CA SER A 24 -0.40 7.82 -12.29
C SER A 24 0.71 8.81 -12.69
N LEU A 25 1.01 9.80 -11.85
CA LEU A 25 2.12 10.75 -12.03
C LEU A 25 3.33 10.48 -11.11
N ASN A 26 3.29 9.41 -10.32
CA ASN A 26 4.34 9.07 -9.36
C ASN A 26 5.46 8.27 -10.04
N PRO A 27 6.66 8.84 -10.27
CA PRO A 27 7.74 8.15 -10.97
C PRO A 27 8.37 7.02 -10.15
N PHE A 28 8.12 6.96 -8.84
CA PHE A 28 8.72 5.97 -7.94
C PHE A 28 7.81 4.75 -7.72
N PHE A 29 6.56 4.80 -8.17
CA PHE A 29 5.58 3.74 -7.95
C PHE A 29 6.03 2.39 -8.51
N SER A 30 6.69 2.40 -9.67
CA SER A 30 7.17 1.19 -10.36
C SER A 30 8.47 0.60 -9.78
N HIS A 31 9.14 1.29 -8.86
CA HIS A 31 10.33 0.73 -8.20
C HIS A 31 9.99 -0.45 -7.29
N VAL A 32 8.77 -0.48 -6.75
CA VAL A 32 8.26 -1.62 -5.97
C VAL A 32 7.36 -2.44 -6.87
N ARG A 33 7.86 -3.63 -7.26
CA ARG A 33 7.14 -4.51 -8.17
C ARG A 33 6.03 -5.27 -7.45
N ASP A 34 4.95 -5.54 -8.18
CA ASP A 34 3.85 -6.42 -7.75
C ASP A 34 3.24 -6.01 -6.40
N GLN A 35 3.23 -4.71 -6.10
CA GLN A 35 2.51 -4.17 -4.96
C GLN A 35 1.02 -3.98 -5.27
N GLN A 36 0.20 -4.20 -4.25
CA GLN A 36 -1.22 -3.91 -4.28
C GLN A 36 -1.47 -2.51 -3.72
N VAL A 37 -2.58 -1.90 -4.11
CA VAL A 37 -2.98 -0.57 -3.61
C VAL A 37 -4.42 -0.64 -3.13
N ALA A 38 -4.63 -0.34 -1.84
CA ALA A 38 -5.95 -0.07 -1.29
C ALA A 38 -6.25 1.43 -1.38
N ILE A 39 -7.48 1.81 -1.74
CA ILE A 39 -7.92 3.20 -1.74
C ILE A 39 -8.81 3.44 -0.52
N ILE A 40 -8.35 4.27 0.40
CA ILE A 40 -9.11 4.68 1.58
C ILE A 40 -9.93 5.93 1.20
N PRO A 41 -11.28 5.86 1.18
CA PRO A 41 -12.10 6.95 0.65
C PRO A 41 -11.92 8.28 1.38
N SER A 42 -11.75 8.23 2.70
CA SER A 42 -11.56 9.40 3.56
C SER A 42 -10.72 9.01 4.78
N PHE A 43 -9.67 9.77 5.06
CA PHE A 43 -8.77 9.55 6.19
C PHE A 43 -8.32 10.86 6.84
N THR A 44 -8.71 11.09 8.10
CA THR A 44 -8.36 12.31 8.85
C THR A 44 -7.07 12.13 9.64
N LEU A 45 -6.07 12.94 9.32
CA LEU A 45 -4.76 12.97 9.95
C LEU A 45 -4.81 13.63 11.33
N ASP A 46 -3.79 13.37 12.15
CA ASP A 46 -3.62 14.01 13.47
C ASP A 46 -3.52 15.54 13.37
N CYS A 47 -3.08 16.07 12.22
CA CYS A 47 -3.05 17.52 11.96
C CYS A 47 -4.42 18.13 11.60
N GLY A 48 -5.49 17.33 11.55
CA GLY A 48 -6.86 17.75 11.21
C GLY A 48 -7.18 17.73 9.71
N THR A 49 -6.18 17.68 8.84
CA THR A 49 -6.39 17.56 7.39
C THR A 49 -6.95 16.19 7.04
N THR A 50 -7.95 16.16 6.15
CA THR A 50 -8.52 14.92 5.61
C THR A 50 -8.00 14.64 4.21
N LEU A 51 -7.42 13.46 4.02
CA LEU A 51 -7.05 12.94 2.71
C LEU A 51 -8.25 12.19 2.14
N THR A 52 -8.67 12.53 0.92
CA THR A 52 -9.71 11.80 0.18
C THR A 52 -9.08 10.90 -0.86
N HIS A 53 -9.61 9.69 -1.04
CA HIS A 53 -9.05 8.68 -1.96
C HIS A 53 -7.57 8.39 -1.70
N ALA A 54 -7.18 8.26 -0.44
CA ALA A 54 -5.80 8.06 -0.04
C ALA A 54 -5.32 6.65 -0.44
N PRO A 55 -4.31 6.50 -1.32
CA PRO A 55 -3.76 5.19 -1.64
C PRO A 55 -2.89 4.67 -0.49
N VAL A 56 -2.94 3.36 -0.26
CA VAL A 56 -2.05 2.63 0.64
C VAL A 56 -1.48 1.46 -0.14
N ALA A 57 -0.19 1.53 -0.45
CA ALA A 57 0.48 0.45 -1.15
C ALA A 57 0.97 -0.61 -0.15
N TYR A 58 0.81 -1.89 -0.50
CA TYR A 58 1.19 -3.00 0.38
C TYR A 58 1.58 -4.24 -0.42
N LYS A 59 2.33 -5.14 0.24
CA LYS A 59 2.62 -6.49 -0.26
C LYS A 59 2.30 -7.53 0.80
N THR A 60 2.00 -8.73 0.33
CA THR A 60 1.65 -9.88 1.17
C THR A 60 2.42 -11.10 0.74
N TRP A 61 2.79 -11.96 1.70
CA TRP A 61 3.39 -13.26 1.45
C TRP A 61 2.68 -14.34 2.26
N GLY A 62 2.52 -15.53 1.67
CA GLY A 62 1.83 -16.64 2.29
C GLY A 62 0.31 -16.55 2.14
N ALA A 63 -0.42 -17.30 2.96
CA ALA A 63 -1.87 -17.37 2.92
C ALA A 63 -2.48 -17.11 4.30
N LEU A 64 -3.54 -16.30 4.32
CA LEU A 64 -4.32 -16.04 5.52
C LEU A 64 -5.06 -17.33 5.93
N SER A 65 -4.88 -17.73 7.18
CA SER A 65 -5.59 -18.83 7.81
C SER A 65 -7.09 -18.54 7.91
N SER A 66 -7.92 -19.59 7.96
CA SER A 66 -9.38 -19.45 8.08
C SER A 66 -9.82 -18.76 9.38
N ASP A 67 -9.06 -18.92 10.46
CA ASP A 67 -9.26 -18.28 11.76
C ASP A 67 -8.52 -16.92 11.89
N LYS A 68 -7.80 -16.49 10.84
CA LYS A 68 -7.07 -15.22 10.76
C LYS A 68 -6.06 -14.99 11.90
N ASN A 69 -5.50 -16.05 12.49
CA ASN A 69 -4.59 -15.94 13.64
C ASN A 69 -3.09 -15.99 13.27
N ASN A 70 -2.77 -16.06 11.98
CA ASN A 70 -1.40 -16.24 11.48
C ASN A 70 -0.83 -14.98 10.81
N VAL A 71 -1.30 -13.78 11.17
CA VAL A 71 -0.86 -12.53 10.52
C VAL A 71 0.37 -11.95 11.22
N ILE A 72 1.38 -11.57 10.43
CA ILE A 72 2.51 -10.75 10.88
C ILE A 72 2.55 -9.45 10.07
N LEU A 73 2.44 -8.31 10.76
CA LEU A 73 2.64 -6.99 10.15
C LEU A 73 4.11 -6.58 10.25
N VAL A 74 4.74 -6.31 9.10
CA VAL A 74 6.09 -5.75 8.99
C VAL A 74 5.99 -4.25 8.74
N CYS A 75 6.59 -3.46 9.62
CA CYS A 75 6.75 -2.01 9.46
C CYS A 75 8.15 -1.71 8.93
N HIS A 76 8.25 -1.07 7.77
CA HIS A 76 9.54 -0.76 7.16
C HIS A 76 10.23 0.46 7.83
N ALA A 77 11.55 0.55 7.68
CA ALA A 77 12.36 1.68 8.17
C ALA A 77 12.19 2.95 7.31
N PHE A 78 12.86 4.05 7.65
CA PHE A 78 12.68 5.36 7.01
C PHE A 78 12.75 5.35 5.47
N SER A 79 13.74 4.68 4.89
CA SER A 79 13.93 4.59 3.43
C SER A 79 13.41 3.28 2.82
N GLY A 80 12.73 2.46 3.61
CA GLY A 80 12.17 1.18 3.17
C GLY A 80 10.91 1.34 2.31
N SER A 81 10.42 0.22 1.82
CA SER A 81 9.20 0.14 1.01
C SER A 81 8.31 -1.01 1.50
N ALA A 82 7.14 -1.21 0.86
CA ALA A 82 6.30 -2.37 1.10
C ALA A 82 6.98 -3.72 0.73
N ASP A 83 8.08 -3.74 -0.02
CA ASP A 83 8.76 -4.99 -0.37
C ASP A 83 9.78 -5.43 0.67
N ALA A 84 9.28 -5.92 1.80
CA ALA A 84 10.11 -6.47 2.87
C ALA A 84 11.00 -7.64 2.41
N ALA A 85 10.61 -8.40 1.39
CA ALA A 85 11.43 -9.51 0.89
C ALA A 85 12.67 -9.00 0.13
N GLU A 86 12.65 -7.77 -0.40
CA GLU A 86 13.82 -7.13 -1.02
C GLU A 86 14.84 -6.69 0.04
N TRP A 87 14.44 -5.82 0.97
CA TRP A 87 15.36 -5.19 1.92
C TRP A 87 15.59 -6.01 3.20
N TRP A 88 14.76 -7.02 3.48
CA TRP A 88 14.89 -7.92 4.63
C TRP A 88 15.01 -9.40 4.24
N SER A 89 15.52 -9.67 3.03
CA SER A 89 15.55 -11.00 2.44
C SER A 89 16.04 -12.12 3.38
N PRO A 90 17.09 -11.98 4.22
CA PRO A 90 17.57 -13.05 5.09
C PRO A 90 16.55 -13.59 6.10
N PHE A 91 15.50 -12.84 6.40
CA PHE A 91 14.48 -13.21 7.39
C PHE A 91 13.19 -13.75 6.77
N ILE A 92 12.92 -13.46 5.49
CA ILE A 92 11.68 -13.86 4.81
C ILE A 92 11.96 -15.02 3.84
N GLY A 93 11.25 -16.14 4.02
CA GLY A 93 11.32 -17.28 3.11
C GLY A 93 11.16 -18.65 3.79
N PRO A 94 11.10 -19.74 3.01
CA PRO A 94 10.92 -21.09 3.55
C PRO A 94 12.00 -21.45 4.58
N GLY A 95 11.56 -21.80 5.80
CA GLY A 95 12.43 -22.20 6.91
C GLY A 95 13.08 -21.04 7.66
N ARG A 96 12.80 -19.79 7.28
CA ARG A 96 13.32 -18.58 7.94
C ARG A 96 12.38 -18.10 9.04
N MET A 97 12.80 -17.05 9.76
CA MET A 97 12.03 -16.46 10.86
C MET A 97 10.60 -16.08 10.43
N LEU A 98 10.49 -15.43 9.26
CA LEU A 98 9.24 -15.07 8.62
C LEU A 98 8.99 -16.04 7.44
N ASP A 99 8.55 -17.26 7.76
CA ASP A 99 8.23 -18.30 6.77
C ASP A 99 6.80 -18.12 6.22
N PRO A 100 6.62 -17.80 4.92
CA PRO A 100 5.30 -17.63 4.30
C PRO A 100 4.45 -18.91 4.24
N ARG A 101 5.03 -20.08 4.53
CA ARG A 101 4.29 -21.35 4.67
C ARG A 101 3.56 -21.46 6.00
N ARG A 102 3.92 -20.61 6.97
CA ARG A 102 3.35 -20.58 8.34
C ARG A 102 2.54 -19.32 8.58
N TRP A 103 3.09 -18.18 8.15
CA TRP A 103 2.54 -16.86 8.42
C TRP A 103 1.99 -16.20 7.16
N PHE A 104 0.90 -15.46 7.32
CA PHE A 104 0.47 -14.44 6.37
C PHE A 104 1.17 -13.13 6.72
N ILE A 105 2.21 -12.80 5.96
CA ILE A 105 3.05 -11.64 6.24
C ILE A 105 2.53 -10.48 5.40
N VAL A 106 2.32 -9.33 6.01
CA VAL A 106 1.84 -8.10 5.36
C VAL A 106 2.85 -6.98 5.62
N CYS A 107 3.20 -6.21 4.60
CA CYS A 107 3.95 -4.98 4.75
C CYS A 107 3.24 -3.85 4.03
N CYS A 108 2.82 -2.84 4.77
CA CYS A 108 2.20 -1.64 4.21
C CYS A 108 3.26 -0.53 4.12
N ASN A 109 3.30 0.15 2.97
CA ASN A 109 4.16 1.29 2.77
C ASN A 109 3.64 2.48 3.62
N ALA A 110 4.55 3.19 4.27
CA ALA A 110 4.24 4.23 5.25
C ALA A 110 3.67 5.49 4.57
N LEU A 111 2.87 6.24 5.33
CA LEU A 111 2.36 7.52 4.88
C LEU A 111 3.52 8.50 4.66
N GLY A 112 3.53 9.20 3.52
CA GLY A 112 4.62 10.09 3.09
C GLY A 112 5.71 9.41 2.25
N SER A 113 5.74 8.08 2.17
CA SER A 113 6.69 7.34 1.32
C SER A 113 6.34 7.48 -0.17
N PRO A 114 7.32 7.68 -1.06
CA PRO A 114 7.04 7.82 -2.50
C PRO A 114 6.65 6.50 -3.17
N TYR A 115 6.73 5.35 -2.49
CA TYR A 115 6.49 4.04 -3.10
C TYR A 115 5.01 3.61 -3.14
N GLY A 116 4.09 4.55 -3.35
CA GLY A 116 2.68 4.27 -3.68
C GLY A 116 1.64 4.53 -2.59
N THR A 117 2.03 4.73 -1.33
CA THR A 117 1.12 5.25 -0.30
C THR A 117 1.02 6.76 -0.43
N ALA A 118 -0.07 7.36 0.05
CA ALA A 118 -0.30 8.80 -0.01
C ALA A 118 0.92 9.58 0.48
N SER A 119 1.42 10.48 -0.37
CA SER A 119 2.69 11.19 -0.19
C SER A 119 2.71 12.49 -1.00
N PRO A 120 3.78 13.31 -0.90
CA PRO A 120 3.93 14.50 -1.74
C PRO A 120 3.90 14.24 -3.25
N VAL A 121 4.20 13.02 -3.71
CA VAL A 121 4.17 12.64 -5.13
C VAL A 121 2.83 12.02 -5.56
N THR A 122 1.89 11.86 -4.64
CA THR A 122 0.53 11.43 -4.92
C THR A 122 -0.29 12.58 -5.50
N ILE A 123 -1.20 12.27 -6.43
CA ILE A 123 -2.09 13.27 -7.01
C ILE A 123 -3.16 13.68 -6.01
N ASP A 124 -3.30 14.98 -5.80
CA ASP A 124 -4.45 15.57 -5.12
C ASP A 124 -5.68 15.52 -6.04
N PRO A 125 -6.76 14.83 -5.64
CA PRO A 125 -7.97 14.71 -6.45
C PRO A 125 -8.66 16.05 -6.72
N THR A 126 -8.38 17.08 -5.91
CA THR A 126 -8.96 18.43 -6.03
C THR A 126 -8.25 19.24 -7.09
N THR A 127 -6.93 19.30 -7.06
CA THR A 127 -6.11 20.10 -7.99
C THR A 127 -5.65 19.35 -9.24
N LYS A 128 -5.79 18.01 -9.25
CA LYS A 128 -5.29 17.10 -10.30
C LYS A 128 -3.77 17.22 -10.55
N ARG A 129 -3.04 17.74 -9.55
CA ARG A 129 -1.58 17.83 -9.54
C ARG A 129 -1.05 17.04 -8.34
N THR A 130 0.24 16.71 -8.35
CA THR A 130 0.86 16.13 -7.16
C THR A 130 0.77 17.11 -5.99
N TYR A 131 0.56 16.60 -4.77
CA TYR A 131 0.47 17.45 -3.57
C TYR A 131 1.72 18.34 -3.41
N GLY A 132 2.91 17.80 -3.68
CA GLY A 132 4.18 18.50 -3.50
C GLY A 132 4.30 19.09 -2.09
N ALA A 133 4.69 20.36 -2.01
CA ALA A 133 4.83 21.07 -0.74
C ALA A 133 3.51 21.27 0.04
N SER A 134 2.34 21.07 -0.59
CA SER A 134 1.04 21.16 0.07
C SER A 134 0.63 19.89 0.80
N PHE A 135 1.41 18.80 0.68
CA PHE A 135 1.10 17.56 1.39
C PHE A 135 1.10 17.81 2.91
N PRO A 136 0.06 17.37 3.63
CA PRO A 136 -0.08 17.69 5.04
C PRO A 136 1.03 17.05 5.87
N ARG A 137 1.23 17.61 7.08
CA ARG A 137 2.10 16.99 8.08
C ARG A 137 1.49 15.67 8.54
N VAL A 138 2.32 14.64 8.61
CA VAL A 138 1.93 13.29 9.02
C VAL A 138 2.75 12.83 10.20
N SER A 139 2.21 11.89 10.95
CA SER A 139 2.82 11.25 12.12
C SER A 139 2.88 9.74 11.95
N ILE A 140 3.65 9.07 12.81
CA ILE A 140 3.64 7.61 12.87
C ILE A 140 2.27 7.07 13.29
N ARG A 141 1.52 7.80 14.13
CA ARG A 141 0.16 7.41 14.51
C ARG A 141 -0.77 7.40 13.29
N ASP A 142 -0.61 8.34 12.37
CA ASP A 142 -1.35 8.34 11.11
C ASP A 142 -1.05 7.09 10.30
N SER A 143 0.22 6.71 10.12
CA SER A 143 0.58 5.46 9.41
C SER A 143 -0.05 4.23 10.06
N VAL A 144 -0.02 4.11 11.39
CA VAL A 144 -0.63 2.96 12.10
C VAL A 144 -2.14 2.91 11.89
N ARG A 145 -2.84 4.04 12.03
CA ARG A 145 -4.30 4.13 11.80
C ARG A 145 -4.66 3.85 10.35
N LEU A 146 -3.83 4.31 9.41
CA LEU A 146 -4.02 4.07 7.99
C LEU A 146 -3.83 2.59 7.63
N HIS A 147 -2.78 1.96 8.15
CA HIS A 147 -2.52 0.53 7.94
C HIS A 147 -3.62 -0.34 8.54
N ARG A 148 -4.21 0.06 9.66
CA ARG A 148 -5.39 -0.62 10.21
C ARG A 148 -6.55 -0.72 9.21
N HIS A 149 -6.82 0.33 8.41
CA HIS A 149 -7.86 0.27 7.38
C HIS A 149 -7.59 -0.77 6.28
N VAL A 150 -6.34 -1.17 6.07
CA VAL A 150 -5.98 -2.25 5.12
C VAL A 150 -6.19 -3.64 5.74
N LEU A 151 -6.14 -3.72 7.08
CA LEU A 151 -6.20 -4.98 7.82
C LEU A 151 -7.61 -5.33 8.35
N ASP A 152 -8.49 -4.34 8.47
CA ASP A 152 -9.90 -4.49 8.88
C ASP A 152 -10.77 -5.07 7.74
#